data_AF-A0A537W9J4-F1
#
_entry.id   AF-A0A537W9J4-F1
#
_cell.length_a   1.000
_cell.length_b   1.000
_cell.length_c   1.000
_cell.angle_alpha   90.00
_cell.angle_beta   90.00
_cell.angle_gamma   90.00
#
_symmetry.space_group_name_H-M   'P 1'
#
loop_
_entity.id
_entity.type
_entity.pdbx_description
1 polymer ?
#
loop_
_entity_poly.entity_id
_entity_poly.type
_entity_poly.pdbx_seq_one_letter_code
_entity_poly.pdbx_strand_id
1 'polypeptide(L)' 'NLRRRLGFAGNSGRGVGTAMVALATERARAAGCDWLHVDFEDDLRPFYYGACGFTPTNGGLINLKATK' A
#
# COMPACT_ATOMS: atom_id res chain seq x y z
N ASN A 1 -8.40 -14.11 25.50
CA ASN A 1 -8.46 -15.27 24.59
C ASN A 1 -8.41 -14.82 23.14
N LEU A 2 -7.20 -14.90 22.57
CA LEU A 2 -6.85 -14.62 21.17
C LEU A 2 -7.85 -15.24 20.18
N ARG A 3 -8.54 -14.43 19.39
CA ARG A 3 -9.10 -14.86 18.10
C ARG A 3 -8.37 -14.15 16.97
N ARG A 4 -7.09 -14.50 16.81
CA ARG A 4 -6.31 -14.27 15.59
C ARG A 4 -6.72 -15.34 14.58
N ARG A 5 -7.54 -14.99 13.60
CA ARG A 5 -7.75 -15.80 12.40
C ARG A 5 -7.21 -14.99 11.22
N LEU A 6 -5.91 -15.11 10.99
CA LEU A 6 -5.28 -14.72 9.72
C LEU A 6 -5.75 -15.76 8.68
N GLY A 7 -6.87 -15.47 8.02
CA GLY A 7 -7.32 -16.20 6.85
C GLY A 7 -6.89 -15.44 5.60
N PHE A 8 -5.79 -15.85 4.98
CA PHE A 8 -5.47 -15.45 3.61
C PHE A 8 -6.28 -16.31 2.66
N ALA A 9 -7.36 -15.76 2.11
CA ALA A 9 -8.06 -16.33 0.96
C ALA A 9 -7.73 -15.45 -0.25
N GLY A 10 -6.75 -15.90 -1.06
CA GLY A 10 -6.43 -15.29 -2.34
C GLY A 10 -7.59 -15.46 -3.31
N ASN A 11 -8.21 -14.34 -3.67
CA ASN A 11 -9.00 -14.19 -4.89
C ASN A 11 -8.90 -12.71 -5.29
N SER A 12 -8.37 -12.42 -6.47
CA SER A 12 -7.95 -11.09 -6.96
C SER A 12 -9.13 -10.13 -7.24
N GLY A 13 -10.01 -9.96 -6.25
CA GLY A 13 -11.19 -9.09 -6.31
C GLY A 13 -12.02 -9.00 -5.02
N ARG A 14 -11.56 -9.55 -3.88
CA ARG A 14 -12.31 -9.54 -2.59
C ARG A 14 -11.52 -8.89 -1.44
N GLY A 15 -10.94 -7.72 -1.65
CA GLY A 15 -10.32 -6.92 -0.56
C GLY A 15 -8.98 -7.45 -0.02
N VAL A 16 -8.39 -8.47 -0.65
CA VAL A 16 -7.07 -9.02 -0.26
C VAL A 16 -5.99 -7.93 -0.31
N GLY A 17 -6.00 -7.09 -1.35
CA GLY A 17 -5.06 -5.97 -1.47
C GLY A 17 -5.18 -5.01 -0.28
N THR A 18 -6.40 -4.60 0.07
CA THR A 18 -6.64 -3.70 1.21
C THR A 18 -6.20 -4.34 2.53
N ALA A 19 -6.49 -5.63 2.73
CA ALA A 19 -6.07 -6.35 3.92
C ALA A 19 -4.54 -6.47 4.03
N MET A 20 -3.86 -6.69 2.90
CA MET A 20 -2.40 -6.75 2.83
C MET A 20 -1.77 -5.40 3.20
N VAL A 21 -2.29 -4.31 2.63
CA VAL A 21 -1.83 -2.96 2.95
C VAL A 21 -2.08 -2.63 4.43
N ALA A 22 -3.26 -2.97 4.97
CA ALA A 22 -3.57 -2.75 6.37
C ALA A 22 -2.58 -3.47 7.31
N LEU A 23 -2.25 -4.74 7.00
CA LEU A 23 -1.28 -5.51 7.76
C LEU A 23 0.13 -4.91 7.65
N ALA A 24 0.56 -4.49 6.46
CA ALA A 24 1.85 -3.84 6.27
C ALA A 24 1.97 -2.55 7.10
N THR A 25 0.93 -1.72 7.10
CA THR A 25 0.86 -0.50 7.92
C THR A 25 0.94 -0.80 9.41
N GLU A 26 0.21 -1.81 9.89
CA GLU A 26 0.27 -2.23 11.31
C GLU A 26 1.70 -2.64 11.71
N ARG A 27 2.37 -3.42 10.86
CA ARG A 27 3.73 -3.89 11.13
C ARG A 27 4.76 -2.78 11.08
N ALA A 28 4.67 -1.87 10.11
CA ALA A 28 5.54 -0.71 10.03
C ALA A 28 5.43 0.18 11.28
N ARG A 29 4.19 0.42 11.75
CA ARG A 29 3.96 1.15 13.01
C ARG A 29 4.53 0.42 14.22
N ALA A 30 4.32 -0.90 14.31
CA ALA A 30 4.86 -1.70 15.41
C ALA A 30 6.41 -1.74 15.42
N ALA A 31 7.04 -1.55 14.26
CA ALA A 31 8.49 -1.44 14.12
C ALA A 31 9.04 -0.02 14.43
N GLY A 32 8.17 0.95 14.72
CA GLY A 32 8.57 2.34 14.97
C GLY A 32 8.91 3.11 13.68
N CYS A 33 8.43 2.66 12.52
CA CYS A 33 8.60 3.40 11.28
C CYS A 33 7.60 4.57 11.21
N ASP A 34 8.09 5.74 10.84
CA ASP A 34 7.26 6.94 10.68
C ASP A 34 6.51 6.96 9.34
N TRP A 35 7.06 6.33 8.30
CA TRP A 35 6.55 6.42 6.94
C TRP A 35 6.50 5.06 6.25
N LEU A 36 5.40 4.81 5.53
CA LEU A 36 5.25 3.70 4.60
C LEU A 36 5.03 4.29 3.20
N HIS A 37 6.02 4.12 2.32
CA HIS A 37 5.95 4.57 0.94
C HIS A 37 5.48 3.43 0.03
N VAL A 38 4.65 3.77 -0.96
CA VAL A 38 4.22 2.86 -2.01
C VAL A 38 4.32 3.58 -3.36
N ASP A 39 4.93 2.90 -4.32
CA ASP A 39 4.94 3.30 -5.71
C ASP A 39 3.87 2.51 -6.47
N PHE A 40 3.12 3.19 -7.33
CA PHE A 40 2.01 2.59 -8.06
C PHE A 40 1.62 3.42 -9.28
N GLU A 41 1.08 2.73 -10.29
CA GLU A 41 0.58 3.34 -11.52
C GLU A 41 -0.71 4.15 -11.29
N ASP A 42 -0.96 5.18 -12.11
CA ASP A 42 -2.09 6.11 -11.94
C ASP A 42 -3.46 5.42 -11.82
N ASP A 43 -3.67 4.28 -12.50
CA ASP A 43 -4.91 3.51 -12.46
C ASP A 43 -5.21 2.91 -11.07
N LEU A 44 -4.20 2.80 -10.20
CA LEU A 44 -4.33 2.30 -8.83
C LEU A 44 -4.57 3.42 -7.80
N ARG A 45 -4.62 4.70 -8.22
CA ARG A 45 -4.93 5.84 -7.34
C ARG A 45 -6.22 5.67 -6.54
N PRO A 46 -7.36 5.22 -7.11
CA PRO A 46 -8.59 5.03 -6.34
C PRO A 46 -8.43 3.98 -5.24
N PHE A 47 -7.58 2.98 -5.47
CA PHE A 47 -7.29 1.93 -4.50
C PHE A 47 -6.40 2.45 -3.35
N TYR A 48 -5.28 3.11 -3.66
CA TYR A 48 -4.34 3.57 -2.62
C TYR A 48 -4.85 4.79 -1.85
N TYR A 49 -5.38 5.81 -2.54
CA TYR A 49 -5.88 7.01 -1.89
C TYR A 49 -7.29 6.83 -1.31
N GLY A 50 -8.14 6.02 -1.96
CA GLY A 50 -9.50 5.78 -1.51
C GLY A 50 -9.62 4.63 -0.52
N ALA A 51 -9.34 3.41 -0.97
CA ALA A 51 -9.58 2.21 -0.17
C ALA A 51 -8.53 1.98 0.94
N CYS A 52 -7.29 2.41 0.72
CA CYS A 52 -6.19 2.20 1.68
C CYS A 52 -5.87 3.43 2.55
N GLY A 53 -6.35 4.63 2.17
CA GLY A 53 -6.18 5.85 2.95
C GLY A 53 -4.77 6.44 2.93
N PHE A 54 -3.99 6.22 1.87
CA PHE A 54 -2.73 6.94 1.67
C PHE A 54 -3.00 8.42 1.37
N THR A 55 -2.15 9.29 1.90
CA THR A 55 -2.12 10.71 1.51
C THR A 55 -1.05 10.90 0.44
N PRO A 56 -1.36 11.55 -0.69
CA PRO A 56 -0.36 11.82 -1.73
C PRO A 56 0.79 12.67 -1.20
N THR A 57 2.00 12.34 -1.62
CA THR A 57 3.22 13.10 -1.34
C THR A 57 3.90 13.48 -2.66
N ASN A 58 4.51 14.67 -2.71
CA ASN A 58 5.25 15.09 -3.90
C ASN A 58 6.52 14.24 -4.08
N GLY A 59 6.56 13.45 -5.15
CA GLY A 59 7.74 12.71 -5.60
C GLY A 59 8.14 13.18 -7.00
N GLY A 60 9.44 13.27 -7.27
CA GLY A 60 9.98 13.63 -8.59
C GLY A 60 10.67 12.44 -9.24
N LEU A 61 10.44 12.24 -10.54
CA LEU A 61 11.16 11.27 -11.36
C LEU A 61 11.93 11.99 -12.47
N ILE A 62 13.14 11.52 -12.77
CA ILE A 62 13.91 11.93 -13.95
C ILE A 62 14.15 10.72 -14.84
N ASN A 63 13.88 10.86 -16.14
CA ASN A 63 14.14 9.79 -17.10
C ASN A 63 15.61 9.81 -17.51
N LEU A 64 16.39 8.84 -17.05
CA LEU A 64 17.82 8.72 -17.34
C LEU A 64 18.14 8.14 -18.74
N LYS A 65 17.13 7.62 -19.45
CA LYS A 65 17.28 7.03 -20.79
C LYS A 65 16.71 7.90 -21.90
N ALA A 66 15.90 8.91 -21.57
CA ALA A 66 15.43 9.88 -22.54
C ALA A 66 16.58 10.82 -22.89
N THR A 67 17.35 10.46 -23.91
CA THR A 67 18.25 11.40 -24.57
C THR A 67 17.41 12.51 -25.17
N LYS A 68 17.79 13.76 -24.88
CA LYS A 68 17.09 14.96 -25.34
C LYS A 68 17.07 15.06 -26.87
#